data_AF-A0AAW6E327-F1
#
_entry.id   AF-A0AAW6E327-F1
#
_cell.length_a   1.000
_cell.length_b   1.000
_cell.length_c   1.000
_cell.angle_alpha   90.00
_cell.angle_beta   90.00
_cell.angle_gamma   90.00
#
_symmetry.space_group_name_H-M   'P 1'
#
loop_
_entity.id
_entity.type
_entity.pdbx_description
1 polymer ?
#
loop_
_entity_poly.entity_id
_entity_poly.type
_entity_poly.pdbx_seq_one_letter_code
_entity_poly.pdbx_strand_id
1 'polypeptide(L)'
;MTNRKIRDYQRNRKLKGIVDANFKTFATVVIALKQLFPHDWYKKTITDFTTSYAEFTAHMNDYDAEAYDFRVEDSCRKLNISDSDTYDIIFRLNGKLPAEIFLALQNNLKCMLIHLRLNCSIGSQRYAKLIAYLKSDAKICGQADLTALGLSFDDDIDYRKLKSKTEQPTYSDGIKAQQQLKALKAYQDEVIKCQQQLSSKSKNDLPASSTHAG
;
A
#
# COMPACT_ATOMS: atom_id res chain seq x y z
N MET A 1 -16.28 -6.37 -29.57
CA MET A 1 -15.19 -7.29 -29.14
C MET A 1 -13.99 -6.49 -28.65
N THR A 2 -13.93 -6.11 -27.37
CA THR A 2 -12.71 -5.56 -26.76
C THR A 2 -11.88 -6.74 -26.24
N ASN A 3 -10.86 -7.11 -27.01
CA ASN A 3 -10.05 -8.30 -26.76
C ASN A 3 -9.37 -8.18 -25.39
N ARG A 4 -9.73 -9.04 -24.43
CA ARG A 4 -9.19 -9.10 -23.05
C ARG A 4 -7.67 -8.98 -23.01
N LYS A 5 -7.00 -9.54 -24.03
CA LYS A 5 -5.55 -9.47 -24.28
C LYS A 5 -5.00 -8.05 -24.39
N ILE A 6 -5.74 -7.10 -24.97
CA ILE A 6 -5.32 -5.69 -25.13
C ILE A 6 -5.41 -4.93 -23.80
N ARG A 7 -6.45 -5.18 -23.00
CA ARG A 7 -6.63 -4.59 -21.67
C ARG A 7 -5.57 -5.10 -20.70
N ASP A 8 -5.31 -6.40 -20.71
CA ASP A 8 -4.29 -7.01 -19.86
C ASP A 8 -2.88 -6.55 -20.30
N TYR A 9 -2.62 -6.38 -21.61
CA TYR A 9 -1.39 -5.79 -22.12
C TYR A 9 -1.15 -4.37 -21.58
N GLN A 10 -2.15 -3.49 -21.61
CA GLN A 10 -2.01 -2.13 -21.08
C GLN A 10 -1.82 -2.12 -19.57
N ARG A 11 -2.54 -2.96 -18.83
CA ARG A 11 -2.35 -3.15 -17.38
C ARG A 11 -0.94 -3.63 -17.06
N ASN A 12 -0.45 -4.61 -17.79
CA ASN A 12 0.83 -5.25 -17.52
C ASN A 12 2.00 -4.35 -17.95
N ARG A 13 1.84 -3.53 -19.00
CA ARG A 13 2.76 -2.45 -19.33
C ARG A 13 2.80 -1.35 -18.26
N LYS A 14 1.66 -0.97 -17.68
CA LYS A 14 1.61 -0.04 -16.54
C LYS A 14 2.32 -0.62 -15.31
N LEU A 15 2.08 -1.89 -14.99
CA LEU A 15 2.76 -2.59 -13.90
C LEU A 15 4.27 -2.62 -14.10
N LYS A 16 4.76 -2.92 -15.31
CA LYS A 16 6.19 -2.85 -15.60
C LYS A 16 6.74 -1.44 -15.37
N GLY A 17 6.04 -0.40 -15.83
CA GLY A 17 6.45 0.98 -15.59
C GLY A 17 6.55 1.35 -14.10
N ILE A 18 5.65 0.83 -13.27
CA ILE A 18 5.71 0.99 -11.80
C ILE A 18 6.95 0.27 -11.24
N VAL A 19 7.20 -0.97 -11.65
CA VAL A 19 8.36 -1.77 -11.19
C VAL A 19 9.67 -1.08 -11.57
N ASP A 20 9.82 -0.64 -12.82
CA ASP A 20 11.01 0.07 -13.31
C ASP A 20 11.25 1.36 -12.50
N ALA A 21 10.21 2.17 -12.30
CA ALA A 21 10.30 3.42 -11.53
C ALA A 21 10.58 3.19 -10.03
N ASN A 22 10.01 2.13 -9.45
CA ASN A 22 10.24 1.77 -8.06
C ASN A 22 11.69 1.34 -7.85
N PHE A 23 12.21 0.50 -8.75
CA PHE A 23 13.59 0.03 -8.69
C PHE A 23 14.59 1.16 -8.90
N LYS A 24 14.32 2.06 -9.86
CA LYS A 24 15.10 3.29 -10.05
C LYS A 24 15.16 4.14 -8.77
N THR A 25 14.02 4.29 -8.11
CA THR A 25 13.91 5.03 -6.83
C THR A 25 14.73 4.34 -5.74
N PHE A 26 14.55 3.03 -5.56
CA PHE A 26 15.30 2.21 -4.61
C PHE A 26 16.82 2.34 -4.80
N ALA A 27 17.29 2.13 -6.03
CA ALA A 27 18.71 2.20 -6.31
C ALA A 27 19.28 3.61 -6.13
N THR A 28 18.51 4.65 -6.46
CA THR A 28 18.95 6.03 -6.21
C THR A 28 19.18 6.28 -4.72
N VAL A 29 18.32 5.73 -3.86
CA VAL A 29 18.52 5.80 -2.41
C VAL A 29 19.74 5.01 -1.95
N VAL A 30 19.94 3.80 -2.47
CA VAL A 30 21.12 2.98 -2.14
C VAL A 30 22.42 3.66 -2.57
N ILE A 31 22.47 4.26 -3.76
CA ILE A 31 23.64 5.01 -4.24
C ILE A 31 23.86 6.26 -3.40
N ALA A 32 22.80 7.01 -3.07
CA ALA A 32 22.91 8.17 -2.19
C ALA A 32 23.50 7.80 -0.83
N LEU A 33 23.07 6.67 -0.24
CA LEU A 33 23.62 6.17 1.01
C LEU A 33 25.11 5.82 0.89
N LYS A 34 25.51 5.14 -0.19
CA LYS A 34 26.93 4.85 -0.48
C LYS A 34 27.77 6.11 -0.66
N GLN A 35 27.22 7.15 -1.29
CA GLN A 35 27.91 8.41 -1.54
C GLN A 35 28.07 9.24 -0.26
N LEU A 36 27.01 9.33 0.55
CA LEU A 36 27.02 10.13 1.77
C LEU A 36 27.77 9.43 2.92
N PHE A 37 27.74 8.10 2.96
CA PHE A 37 28.24 7.30 4.07
C PHE A 37 29.09 6.09 3.59
N PRO A 38 30.16 6.32 2.80
CA PRO A 38 30.86 5.24 2.09
C PRO A 38 31.50 4.18 2.99
N HIS A 39 31.89 4.53 4.22
CA HIS A 39 32.47 3.60 5.18
C HIS A 39 31.43 2.65 5.80
N ASP A 40 30.19 3.12 5.95
CA ASP A 40 29.09 2.36 6.54
C ASP A 40 28.31 1.59 5.47
N TRP A 41 28.20 2.17 4.28
CA TRP A 41 27.43 1.66 3.14
C TRP A 41 28.33 1.10 2.03
N TYR A 42 29.12 0.10 2.41
CA TYR A 42 29.91 -0.70 1.47
C TYR A 42 29.07 -1.87 0.91
N LYS A 43 29.64 -2.61 -0.06
CA LYS A 43 28.91 -3.62 -0.84
C LYS A 43 28.14 -4.63 0.03
N LYS A 44 28.75 -5.14 1.10
CA LYS A 44 28.10 -6.11 2.00
C LYS A 44 26.89 -5.49 2.70
N THR A 45 27.03 -4.30 3.30
CA THR A 45 25.90 -3.61 3.96
C THR A 45 24.76 -3.35 2.99
N ILE A 46 25.05 -3.00 1.74
CA ILE A 46 24.03 -2.82 0.71
C ILE A 46 23.28 -4.14 0.42
N THR A 47 24.01 -5.26 0.30
CA THR A 47 23.39 -6.58 0.12
C THR A 47 22.54 -6.99 1.32
N ASP A 48 23.06 -6.80 2.54
CA ASP A 48 22.34 -7.09 3.79
C ASP A 48 21.06 -6.21 3.91
N PHE A 49 21.16 -4.94 3.53
CA PHE A 49 20.02 -4.02 3.44
C PHE A 49 18.99 -4.50 2.43
N THR A 50 19.40 -4.88 1.21
CA THR A 50 18.46 -5.35 0.18
C THR A 50 17.70 -6.60 0.62
N THR A 51 18.39 -7.53 1.31
CA THR A 51 17.80 -8.77 1.82
C THR A 51 16.79 -8.48 2.93
N SER A 52 17.21 -7.73 3.95
CA SER A 52 16.34 -7.36 5.08
C SER A 52 15.16 -6.47 4.66
N TYR A 53 15.33 -5.63 3.64
CA TYR A 53 14.23 -4.82 3.09
C TYR A 53 13.19 -5.70 2.39
N ALA A 54 13.62 -6.72 1.64
CA ALA A 54 12.70 -7.69 1.03
C ALA A 54 11.86 -8.40 2.10
N GLU A 55 12.49 -8.87 3.19
CA GLU A 55 11.79 -9.47 4.33
C GLU A 55 10.80 -8.49 4.99
N PHE A 56 11.23 -7.24 5.21
CA PHE A 56 10.37 -6.19 5.75
C PHE A 56 9.14 -5.95 4.85
N THR A 57 9.34 -5.88 3.53
CA THR A 57 8.22 -5.70 2.59
C THR A 57 7.28 -6.90 2.57
N ALA A 58 7.78 -8.13 2.72
CA ALA A 58 6.95 -9.31 2.83
C ALA A 58 6.05 -9.23 4.06
N HIS A 59 6.61 -8.89 5.23
CA HIS A 59 5.84 -8.70 6.46
C HIS A 59 4.82 -7.57 6.37
N MET A 60 5.18 -6.46 5.72
CA MET A 60 4.22 -5.36 5.52
C MET A 60 3.06 -5.78 4.60
N ASN A 61 3.31 -6.63 3.60
CA ASN A 61 2.27 -7.14 2.70
C ASN A 61 1.33 -8.17 3.35
N ASP A 62 1.68 -8.71 4.52
CA ASP A 62 0.81 -9.62 5.28
C ASP A 62 -0.33 -8.89 6.00
N TYR A 63 -0.23 -7.56 6.15
CA TYR A 63 -1.32 -6.75 6.68
C TYR A 63 -2.47 -6.64 5.68
N ASP A 64 -3.71 -6.58 6.20
CA ASP A 64 -4.82 -6.08 5.39
C ASP A 64 -4.57 -4.62 4.98
N ALA A 65 -5.27 -4.16 3.93
CA ALA A 65 -5.01 -2.85 3.34
C ALA A 65 -5.18 -1.68 4.33
N GLU A 66 -6.19 -1.73 5.20
CA GLU A 66 -6.47 -0.66 6.17
C GLU A 66 -5.41 -0.62 7.28
N ALA A 67 -5.01 -1.79 7.77
CA ALA A 67 -3.95 -1.94 8.74
C ALA A 67 -2.58 -1.54 8.18
N TYR A 68 -2.33 -1.84 6.90
CA TYR A 68 -1.11 -1.41 6.19
C TYR A 68 -1.02 0.12 6.14
N ASP A 69 -2.05 0.78 5.62
CA ASP A 69 -2.06 2.24 5.46
C ASP A 69 -1.90 2.93 6.81
N PHE A 70 -2.62 2.47 7.84
CA PHE A 70 -2.49 2.99 9.20
C PHE A 70 -1.07 2.83 9.76
N ARG A 71 -0.42 1.68 9.59
CA ARG A 71 0.93 1.42 10.11
C ARG A 71 2.01 2.24 9.41
N VAL A 72 1.90 2.41 8.09
CA VAL A 72 2.81 3.26 7.33
C VAL A 72 2.71 4.70 7.84
N GLU A 73 1.49 5.25 7.94
CA GLU A 73 1.27 6.62 8.40
C GLU A 73 1.72 6.83 9.86
N ASP A 74 1.43 5.87 10.74
CA ASP A 74 1.87 5.95 12.14
C ASP A 74 3.40 5.90 12.27
N SER A 75 4.07 5.07 11.47
CA SER A 75 5.53 5.00 11.41
C SER A 75 6.14 6.28 10.86
N CYS A 76 5.57 6.83 9.78
CA CYS A 76 6.00 8.11 9.21
C CYS A 76 5.92 9.24 10.25
N ARG A 77 4.82 9.31 11.01
CA ARG A 77 4.66 10.28 12.10
C ARG A 77 5.71 10.11 13.19
N LYS A 78 5.92 8.88 13.68
CA LYS A 78 6.90 8.57 14.73
C LYS A 78 8.34 8.86 14.33
N LEU A 79 8.66 8.69 13.04
CA LEU A 79 10.01 8.82 12.50
C LEU A 79 10.30 10.19 11.87
N ASN A 80 9.31 11.09 11.86
CA ASN A 80 9.34 12.38 11.17
C ASN A 80 9.68 12.23 9.68
N ILE A 81 9.01 11.29 9.00
CA ILE A 81 9.08 11.13 7.54
C ILE A 81 8.00 12.01 6.93
N SER A 82 8.42 13.02 6.16
CA SER A 82 7.54 14.03 5.59
C SER A 82 6.90 13.58 4.27
N ASP A 83 5.59 13.78 4.15
CA ASP A 83 4.86 13.63 2.89
C ASP A 83 5.37 14.57 1.80
N SER A 84 5.71 15.82 2.16
CA SER A 84 6.23 16.78 1.18
C SER A 84 7.61 16.38 0.67
N ASP A 85 8.48 15.88 1.56
CA ASP A 85 9.81 15.44 1.14
C ASP A 85 9.74 14.18 0.26
N THR A 86 8.89 13.21 0.62
CA THR A 86 8.70 12.02 -0.20
C THR A 86 8.08 12.36 -1.55
N TYR A 87 7.14 13.30 -1.59
CA TYR A 87 6.59 13.83 -2.85
C TYR A 87 7.67 14.47 -3.72
N ASP A 88 8.46 15.40 -3.17
CA ASP A 88 9.52 16.11 -3.89
C ASP A 88 10.56 15.14 -4.48
N ILE A 89 10.95 14.13 -3.70
CA ILE A 89 11.88 13.09 -4.14
C ILE A 89 11.30 12.30 -5.31
N ILE A 90 10.06 11.78 -5.20
CA ILE A 90 9.45 11.00 -6.28
C ILE A 90 9.28 11.84 -7.54
N PHE A 91 8.82 13.08 -7.40
CA PHE A 91 8.63 14.00 -8.52
C PHE A 91 9.95 14.32 -9.22
N ARG A 92 11.03 14.59 -8.47
CA ARG A 92 12.36 14.82 -9.02
C ARG A 92 12.88 13.59 -9.78
N LEU A 93 12.77 12.41 -9.18
CA LEU A 93 13.38 11.20 -9.74
C LEU A 93 12.63 10.67 -10.96
N ASN A 94 11.30 10.82 -11.00
CA ASN A 94 10.46 10.17 -12.01
C ASN A 94 9.69 11.14 -12.90
N GLY A 95 9.71 12.44 -12.59
CA GLY A 95 8.94 13.46 -13.28
C GLY A 95 7.44 13.30 -13.08
N LYS A 96 6.66 13.78 -14.06
CA LYS A 96 5.20 13.70 -14.02
C LYS A 96 4.72 12.28 -14.31
N LEU A 97 4.01 11.69 -13.33
CA LEU A 97 3.44 10.35 -13.42
C LEU A 97 1.91 10.40 -13.24
N PRO A 98 1.17 9.37 -13.68
CA PRO A 98 -0.22 9.18 -13.28
C PRO A 98 -0.34 9.09 -11.75
N ALA A 99 -1.41 9.67 -11.18
CA ALA A 99 -1.59 9.79 -9.73
C ALA A 99 -1.47 8.46 -8.97
N GLU A 100 -2.10 7.40 -9.49
CA GLU A 100 -2.03 6.05 -8.90
C GLU A 100 -0.59 5.51 -8.84
N ILE A 101 0.20 5.75 -9.89
CA ILE A 101 1.60 5.32 -9.96
C ILE A 101 2.44 6.15 -9.00
N PHE A 102 2.21 7.45 -8.95
CA PHE A 102 2.91 8.35 -8.06
C PHE A 102 2.70 7.96 -6.60
N LEU A 103 1.46 7.72 -6.19
CA LEU A 103 1.10 7.29 -4.83
C LEU A 103 1.78 5.96 -4.45
N ALA A 104 1.77 4.99 -5.36
CA ALA A 104 2.44 3.71 -5.13
C ALA A 104 3.95 3.90 -4.91
N LEU A 105 4.61 4.73 -5.73
CA LEU A 105 6.04 5.02 -5.57
C LEU A 105 6.34 5.78 -4.29
N GLN A 106 5.48 6.74 -3.92
CA GLN A 106 5.62 7.49 -2.67
C GLN A 106 5.50 6.57 -1.45
N ASN A 107 4.53 5.66 -1.44
CA ASN A 107 4.38 4.68 -0.36
C ASN A 107 5.56 3.71 -0.29
N ASN A 108 6.07 3.25 -1.43
CA ASN A 108 7.26 2.38 -1.44
C ASN A 108 8.50 3.12 -0.90
N LEU A 109 8.67 4.39 -1.25
CA LEU A 109 9.71 5.24 -0.68
C LEU A 109 9.54 5.40 0.83
N LYS A 110 8.31 5.67 1.33
CA LYS A 110 8.01 5.71 2.77
C LYS A 110 8.45 4.41 3.46
N CYS A 111 8.05 3.24 2.94
CA CYS A 111 8.46 1.94 3.50
C CYS A 111 9.97 1.76 3.55
N MET A 112 10.69 2.15 2.49
CA MET A 112 12.14 2.08 2.48
C MET A 112 12.78 3.01 3.53
N LEU A 113 12.28 4.24 3.66
CA LEU A 113 12.75 5.18 4.68
C LEU A 113 12.44 4.70 6.10
N ILE A 114 11.27 4.10 6.33
CA ILE A 114 10.92 3.45 7.60
C ILE A 114 11.93 2.35 7.93
N HIS A 115 12.20 1.44 6.98
CA HIS A 115 13.17 0.35 7.15
C HIS A 115 14.57 0.89 7.50
N LEU A 116 15.04 1.92 6.78
CA LEU A 116 16.33 2.55 7.06
C LEU A 116 16.42 3.12 8.47
N ARG A 117 15.34 3.77 8.94
CA ARG A 117 15.27 4.41 10.25
C ARG A 117 15.16 3.41 11.39
N LEU A 118 14.47 2.28 11.19
CA LEU A 118 14.24 1.28 12.23
C LEU A 118 15.34 0.22 12.27
N ASN A 119 15.83 -0.22 11.12
CA ASN A 119 16.62 -1.45 11.00
C ASN A 119 18.06 -1.24 10.51
N CYS A 120 18.43 -0.03 10.07
CA CYS A 120 19.75 0.23 9.46
C CYS A 120 20.55 1.33 10.15
N SER A 121 20.24 1.64 11.41
CA SER A 121 20.97 2.62 12.24
C SER A 121 21.11 4.02 11.59
N ILE A 122 20.18 4.41 10.71
CA ILE A 122 20.14 5.77 10.16
C ILE A 122 19.44 6.69 11.17
N GLY A 123 20.23 7.30 12.05
CA GLY A 123 19.75 8.32 12.98
C GLY A 123 19.29 9.61 12.30
N SER A 124 18.58 10.46 13.04
CA SER A 124 17.92 11.68 12.51
C SER A 124 18.85 12.61 11.72
N GLN A 125 20.11 12.78 12.14
CA GLN A 125 21.08 13.62 11.41
C GLN A 125 21.47 13.03 10.05
N ARG A 126 21.74 11.72 9.99
CA ARG A 126 22.08 11.03 8.74
C ARG A 126 20.87 10.97 7.81
N TYR A 127 19.69 10.77 8.37
CA TYR A 127 18.42 10.86 7.65
C TYR A 127 18.22 12.23 7.00
N ALA A 128 18.37 13.33 7.76
CA ALA A 128 18.22 14.68 7.23
C ALA A 128 19.19 14.95 6.06
N LYS A 129 20.45 14.51 6.18
CA LYS A 129 21.44 14.57 5.09
C LYS A 129 21.00 13.77 3.85
N LEU A 130 20.49 12.56 4.05
CA LEU A 130 19.96 11.72 2.96
C LEU A 130 18.80 12.41 2.24
N ILE A 131 17.81 12.92 2.98
CA ILE A 131 16.64 13.58 2.38
C ILE A 131 17.06 14.83 1.60
N ALA A 132 17.91 15.68 2.18
CA ALA A 132 18.44 16.85 1.49
C ALA A 132 19.11 16.45 0.18
N TYR A 133 20.02 15.46 0.23
CA TYR A 133 20.73 14.97 -0.95
C TYR A 133 19.80 14.39 -2.03
N LEU A 134 18.78 13.62 -1.64
CA LEU A 134 17.80 13.05 -2.58
C LEU A 134 16.96 14.12 -3.29
N LYS A 135 16.69 15.24 -2.60
CA LYS A 135 15.93 16.38 -3.13
C LYS A 135 16.75 17.28 -4.06
N SER A 136 18.08 17.37 -3.90
CA SER A 136 18.94 18.27 -4.70
C SER A 136 19.89 17.53 -5.62
N ASP A 137 20.81 16.75 -5.05
CA ASP A 137 22.09 16.42 -5.66
C ASP A 137 22.21 14.95 -6.10
N ALA A 138 21.25 14.11 -5.71
CA ALA A 138 21.30 12.68 -6.00
C ALA A 138 21.36 12.42 -7.51
N LYS A 139 22.43 11.73 -7.93
CA LYS A 139 22.54 11.20 -9.29
C LYS A 139 21.39 10.22 -9.52
N ILE A 140 20.57 10.52 -10.51
CA ILE A 140 19.48 9.63 -10.91
C ILE A 140 20.09 8.35 -11.48
N CYS A 141 19.78 7.21 -10.86
CA CYS A 141 20.31 5.92 -11.30
C CYS A 141 19.80 5.54 -12.69
N GLY A 142 20.72 5.16 -13.57
CA GLY A 142 20.43 4.48 -14.84
C GLY A 142 20.74 2.98 -14.78
N GLN A 143 20.37 2.23 -15.82
CA GLN A 143 20.53 0.77 -15.89
C GLN A 143 21.97 0.28 -15.61
N ALA A 144 22.98 1.03 -16.05
CA ALA A 144 24.39 0.71 -15.81
C ALA A 144 24.76 0.80 -14.32
N ASP A 145 24.23 1.80 -13.60
CA ASP A 145 24.47 1.97 -12.16
C ASP A 145 23.81 0.82 -11.37
N LEU A 146 22.64 0.36 -11.81
CA LEU A 146 21.92 -0.79 -11.25
C LEU A 146 22.72 -2.08 -11.39
N THR A 147 23.23 -2.33 -12.60
CA THR A 147 24.05 -3.50 -12.92
C THR A 147 25.35 -3.51 -12.11
N ALA A 148 25.99 -2.34 -11.94
CA ALA A 148 27.22 -2.20 -11.16
C ALA A 148 27.02 -2.50 -9.66
N LEU A 149 25.80 -2.37 -9.14
CA LEU A 149 25.46 -2.76 -7.77
C LEU A 149 25.22 -4.28 -7.61
N GLY A 150 25.29 -5.06 -8.69
CA GLY A 150 24.96 -6.48 -8.68
C GLY A 150 23.46 -6.74 -8.49
N LEU A 151 22.63 -5.72 -8.73
CA LEU A 151 21.18 -5.85 -8.73
C LEU A 151 20.76 -6.18 -10.15
N SER A 152 20.45 -7.45 -10.42
CA SER A 152 19.90 -7.87 -11.72
C SER A 152 18.39 -7.68 -11.74
N PHE A 153 17.89 -7.20 -12.86
CA PHE A 153 16.48 -7.26 -13.18
C PHE A 153 16.15 -8.69 -13.60
N ASP A 154 15.09 -9.28 -13.06
CA ASP A 154 14.45 -10.40 -13.76
C ASP A 154 13.72 -9.79 -14.97
N ASP A 155 14.45 -9.63 -16.07
CA ASP A 155 13.86 -9.24 -17.37
C ASP A 155 12.84 -10.30 -17.85
N ASP A 156 12.84 -11.46 -17.19
CA ASP A 156 11.97 -12.61 -17.41
C ASP A 156 10.58 -12.49 -16.77
N ILE A 157 10.22 -11.37 -16.14
CA ILE A 157 8.80 -11.09 -15.89
C ILE A 157 8.15 -10.85 -17.25
N ASP A 158 7.72 -11.93 -17.90
CA ASP A 158 6.83 -11.87 -19.05
C ASP A 158 5.52 -11.30 -18.54
N TYR A 159 5.43 -9.98 -18.60
CA TYR A 159 4.26 -9.23 -18.19
C TYR A 159 3.03 -9.70 -18.97
N ARG A 160 3.17 -10.40 -20.11
CA ARG A 160 2.04 -11.07 -20.81
C ARG A 160 1.47 -12.27 -20.05
N LYS A 161 2.18 -12.83 -19.06
CA LYS A 161 1.80 -13.97 -18.22
C LYS A 161 1.30 -13.59 -16.82
N LEU A 162 1.36 -12.30 -16.44
CA LEU A 162 0.79 -11.81 -15.18
C LEU A 162 -0.73 -12.02 -15.19
N LYS A 163 -1.21 -13.08 -14.51
CA LYS A 163 -2.62 -13.30 -14.23
C LYS A 163 -3.01 -12.50 -12.98
N SER A 164 -4.21 -11.94 -12.96
CA SER A 164 -4.75 -11.34 -11.73
C SER A 164 -4.91 -12.43 -10.67
N LYS A 165 -4.26 -12.26 -9.50
CA LYS A 165 -4.45 -13.14 -8.33
C LYS A 165 -5.85 -13.04 -7.73
N THR A 166 -6.63 -12.01 -8.07
CA THR A 166 -8.05 -12.00 -7.75
C THR A 166 -8.73 -13.10 -8.56
N GLU A 167 -9.05 -14.21 -7.90
CA GLU A 167 -10.19 -15.01 -8.29
C GLU A 167 -11.36 -14.04 -8.45
N GLN A 168 -11.71 -13.75 -9.71
CA GLN A 168 -12.94 -13.04 -9.95
C GLN A 168 -14.04 -13.91 -9.36
N PRO A 169 -14.92 -13.37 -8.51
CA PRO A 169 -16.02 -14.15 -7.95
C PRO A 169 -16.72 -14.83 -9.13
N THR A 170 -16.77 -16.15 -9.06
CA THR A 170 -17.39 -16.96 -10.10
C THR A 170 -18.88 -16.62 -10.15
N TYR A 171 -19.55 -16.95 -11.25
CA TYR A 171 -21.00 -16.79 -11.33
C TYR A 171 -21.71 -17.51 -10.16
N SER A 172 -21.18 -18.65 -9.71
CA SER A 172 -21.62 -19.34 -8.49
C SER A 172 -21.43 -18.53 -7.22
N ASP A 173 -20.35 -17.77 -7.07
CA ASP A 173 -20.14 -16.89 -5.92
C ASP A 173 -21.14 -15.73 -5.93
N GLY A 174 -21.48 -15.22 -7.12
CA GLY A 174 -22.56 -14.23 -7.31
C GLY A 174 -23.93 -14.77 -6.89
N ILE A 175 -24.25 -16.03 -7.21
CA ILE A 175 -25.50 -16.68 -6.76
C ILE A 175 -25.51 -16.85 -5.24
N LYS A 176 -24.42 -17.34 -4.65
CA LYS A 176 -24.31 -17.52 -3.19
C LYS A 176 -24.46 -16.19 -2.45
N ALA A 177 -23.82 -15.13 -2.93
CA ALA A 177 -23.95 -13.80 -2.35
C ALA A 177 -25.38 -13.26 -2.45
N GLN A 178 -26.08 -13.48 -3.56
CA GLN A 178 -27.50 -13.11 -3.69
C GLN A 178 -28.41 -13.90 -2.75
N GLN A 179 -28.15 -15.20 -2.56
CA GLN A 179 -28.89 -16.03 -1.62
C GLN A 179 -28.66 -15.57 -0.16
N GLN A 180 -27.42 -15.28 0.20
CA GLN A 180 -27.06 -14.74 1.52
C GLN A 180 -27.71 -13.38 1.77
N LEU A 181 -27.74 -12.49 0.77
CA LEU A 181 -28.40 -11.19 0.87
C LEU A 181 -29.91 -11.32 1.05
N LYS A 182 -30.55 -12.30 0.38
CA LYS A 182 -31.98 -12.59 0.57
C LYS A 182 -32.27 -13.12 1.97
N ALA A 183 -31.44 -14.02 2.48
CA ALA A 183 -31.57 -14.55 3.84
C ALA A 183 -31.39 -13.46 4.91
N LEU A 184 -30.42 -12.56 4.70
CA LEU A 184 -30.18 -11.43 5.61
C LEU A 184 -31.38 -10.47 5.64
N LYS A 185 -31.96 -10.15 4.47
CA LYS A 185 -33.16 -9.30 4.40
C LYS A 185 -34.36 -9.94 5.08
N ALA A 186 -34.58 -11.24 4.87
CA ALA A 186 -35.66 -11.97 5.53
C ALA A 186 -35.51 -11.94 7.06
N TYR A 187 -34.29 -12.14 7.57
CA TYR A 187 -33.99 -12.03 8.99
C TYR A 187 -34.24 -10.61 9.53
N GLN A 188 -33.80 -9.57 8.80
CA GLN A 188 -34.05 -8.18 9.19
C GLN A 188 -35.55 -7.85 9.25
N ASP A 189 -36.33 -8.32 8.27
CA ASP A 189 -37.78 -8.13 8.24
C ASP A 189 -38.49 -8.86 9.40
N GLU A 190 -38.01 -10.05 9.78
CA GLU A 190 -38.52 -10.78 10.95
C GLU A 190 -38.20 -10.06 12.26
N VAL A 191 -36.97 -9.56 12.43
CA VAL A 191 -36.57 -8.78 13.60
C VAL A 191 -37.43 -7.52 13.74
N ILE A 192 -37.68 -6.81 12.64
CA ILE A 192 -38.53 -5.61 12.62
C ILE A 192 -39.97 -5.97 13.00
N LYS A 193 -40.53 -7.07 12.47
CA LYS A 193 -41.88 -7.54 12.86
C LYS A 193 -41.96 -7.89 14.34
N CYS A 194 -40.97 -8.59 14.88
CA CYS A 194 -40.93 -8.92 16.30
C CYS A 194 -40.86 -7.65 17.18
N GLN A 195 -40.05 -6.66 16.80
CA GLN A 195 -39.97 -5.38 17.49
C GLN A 195 -41.29 -4.59 17.45
N GLN A 196 -41.98 -4.59 16.30
CA GLN A 196 -43.29 -3.96 16.16
C GLN A 196 -44.35 -4.65 17.03
N GLN A 197 -44.35 -5.99 17.08
CA GLN A 197 -45.27 -6.77 17.91
C GLN A 197 -45.05 -6.52 19.41
N LEU A 198 -43.80 -6.42 19.85
CA LEU A 198 -43.44 -6.07 21.23
C LEU A 198 -43.88 -4.64 21.60
N SER A 199 -43.72 -3.68 20.68
CA SER A 199 -44.19 -2.30 20.86
C SER A 199 -45.72 -2.19 20.94
N SER A 200 -46.46 -3.00 20.15
CA SER A 200 -47.92 -3.03 20.20
C SER A 200 -48.47 -3.70 21.46
N LYS A 201 -47.80 -4.72 22.02
CA LYS A 201 -48.19 -5.31 23.32
C LYS A 201 -48.00 -4.32 24.47
N SER A 202 -46.87 -3.60 24.48
CA SER A 202 -46.59 -2.57 25.50
C SER A 202 -47.58 -1.40 25.52
N LYS A 203 -48.30 -1.12 24.43
CA LYS A 203 -49.33 -0.06 24.38
C LYS A 203 -50.70 -0.50 24.91
N ASN A 204 -50.99 -1.80 24.91
CA ASN A 204 -52.27 -2.34 25.39
C ASN A 204 -52.29 -2.64 26.90
N ASP A 205 -51.13 -2.57 27.57
CA ASP A 205 -51.00 -2.83 29.00
C ASP A 205 -50.96 -1.55 29.88
N LEU A 206 -51.30 -0.38 29.33
CA LEU A 206 -51.50 0.83 30.13
C LEU A 206 -52.89 0.78 30.81
N PRO A 207 -52.99 0.73 32.15
CA PRO A 207 -54.28 0.75 32.81
C PRO A 207 -54.99 2.08 32.56
N ALA A 208 -56.25 2.01 32.14
CA ALA A 208 -57.11 3.17 32.00
C ALA A 208 -57.18 3.88 33.36
N SER A 209 -56.67 5.10 33.44
CA SER A 209 -56.86 5.98 34.59
C SER A 209 -58.35 6.31 34.69
N SER A 210 -59.08 5.60 35.55
CA SER A 210 -60.44 5.95 35.89
C SER A 210 -60.43 7.17 36.80
N THR A 211 -60.67 8.33 36.21
CA THR A 211 -61.20 9.51 36.90
C THR A 211 -62.60 9.17 37.38
N HIS A 212 -62.82 9.13 38.70
CA HIS A 212 -64.15 9.34 39.26
C HIS A 212 -64.10 10.51 40.24
N ALA A 213 -64.70 11.61 39.79
CA ALA A 213 -65.26 12.64 40.63
C ALA A 213 -66.57 12.12 41.25
N GLY A 214 -66.82 12.50 42.50
CA GLY A 214 -68.03 12.19 43.26
C GLY A 214 -67.74 12.17 44.75
#